data_AF-A0A962H5L9-F1
#
_entry.id   AF-A0A962H5L9-F1
#
_cell.length_a   1.000
_cell.length_b   1.000
_cell.length_c   1.000
_cell.angle_alpha   90.00
_cell.angle_beta   90.00
_cell.angle_gamma   90.00
#
_symmetry.space_group_name_H-M   'P 1'
#
loop_
_entity.id
_entity.type
_entity.pdbx_description
1 polymer ?
#
loop_
_entity_poly.entity_id
_entity_poly.type
_entity_poly.pdbx_seq_one_letter_code
_entity_poly.pdbx_strand_id
1 'polypeptide(L)'
;MIELHQQISRYLSASQIEAVARAFHLGEQAHRGQIRKSGEPYITHPVAVARILADMHMDGETIVAAILHDTIEDTDLTKADVEAQFGSTVADLVDGVTKLDKVDFASREAATAESFRKMLLA
;
A
#
# COMPACT_ATOMS: atom_id res chain seq x y z
N MET A 1 -14.94 -1.47 -5.18
CA MET A 1 -14.69 -2.86 -5.61
C MET A 1 -15.29 -3.24 -6.95
N ILE A 2 -16.58 -2.97 -7.22
CA ILE A 2 -17.21 -3.33 -8.51
C ILE A 2 -16.43 -2.76 -9.70
N GLU A 3 -16.05 -1.47 -9.64
CA GLU A 3 -15.29 -0.80 -10.70
C GLU A 3 -13.89 -1.40 -10.90
N LEU A 4 -13.15 -1.66 -9.80
CA LEU A 4 -11.83 -2.30 -9.86
C LEU A 4 -11.92 -3.67 -10.52
N HIS A 5 -12.89 -4.50 -10.13
CA HIS A 5 -13.10 -5.82 -10.73
C HIS A 5 -13.35 -5.72 -12.24
N GLN A 6 -14.16 -4.77 -12.69
CA GLN A 6 -14.43 -4.55 -14.11
C GLN A 6 -13.17 -4.14 -14.88
N GLN A 7 -12.30 -3.32 -14.30
CA GLN A 7 -11.03 -2.90 -14.92
C GLN A 7 -10.09 -4.11 -15.08
N ILE A 8 -9.81 -4.81 -13.99
CA ILE A 8 -8.84 -5.92 -14.00
C ILE A 8 -9.32 -7.14 -14.80
N SER A 9 -10.64 -7.36 -14.89
CA SER A 9 -11.22 -8.46 -15.70
C SER A 9 -10.94 -8.33 -17.20
N ARG A 10 -10.51 -7.15 -17.67
CA ARG A 10 -10.20 -6.93 -19.08
C ARG A 10 -8.83 -7.48 -19.49
N TYR A 11 -7.93 -7.69 -18.52
CA TYR A 11 -6.53 -7.97 -18.84
C TYR A 11 -5.82 -8.94 -17.90
N LEU A 12 -6.32 -9.17 -16.68
CA LEU A 12 -5.77 -10.17 -15.75
C LEU A 12 -6.41 -11.55 -15.94
N SER A 13 -5.66 -12.59 -15.57
CA SER A 13 -6.17 -13.96 -15.51
C SER A 13 -7.14 -14.16 -14.34
N ALA A 14 -7.96 -15.20 -14.40
CA ALA A 14 -8.89 -15.54 -13.31
C ALA A 14 -8.18 -15.73 -11.95
N SER A 15 -7.01 -16.38 -11.93
CA SER A 15 -6.25 -16.59 -10.70
C SER A 15 -5.68 -15.29 -10.12
N GLN A 16 -5.30 -14.34 -10.97
CA GLN A 16 -4.87 -13.01 -10.53
C GLN A 16 -6.05 -12.21 -9.96
N ILE A 17 -7.22 -12.28 -10.59
CA ILE A 17 -8.45 -11.64 -10.10
C ILE A 17 -8.84 -12.21 -8.72
N GLU A 18 -8.74 -13.53 -8.54
CA GLU A 18 -8.96 -14.17 -7.24
C GLU A 18 -7.96 -13.70 -6.18
N ALA A 19 -6.67 -13.55 -6.54
CA ALA A 19 -5.66 -13.00 -5.62
C ALA A 19 -6.00 -11.57 -5.20
N VAL A 20 -6.43 -10.72 -6.14
CA VAL A 20 -6.89 -9.35 -5.86
C VAL A 20 -8.11 -9.34 -4.93
N ALA A 21 -9.07 -10.24 -5.15
CA ALA A 21 -10.24 -10.37 -4.28
C ALA A 21 -9.88 -10.80 -2.84
N ARG A 22 -8.94 -11.75 -2.70
CA ARG A 22 -8.40 -12.16 -1.38
C ARG A 22 -7.68 -11.01 -0.70
N ALA A 23 -6.86 -10.25 -1.43
CA ALA A 23 -6.16 -9.08 -0.92
C ALA A 23 -7.13 -8.02 -0.41
N PHE A 24 -8.21 -7.75 -1.16
CA PHE A 24 -9.26 -6.85 -0.71
C PHE A 24 -9.88 -7.29 0.62
N HIS A 25 -10.23 -8.57 0.73
CA HIS A 25 -10.84 -9.09 1.96
C HIS A 25 -9.89 -9.00 3.15
N LEU A 26 -8.60 -9.32 2.94
CA LEU A 26 -7.59 -9.20 3.97
C LEU A 26 -7.39 -7.74 4.40
N GLY A 27 -7.22 -6.81 3.46
CA GLY A 27 -7.07 -5.39 3.75
C GLY A 27 -8.30 -4.78 4.45
N GLU A 28 -9.51 -5.15 4.02
CA GLU A 28 -10.75 -4.72 4.68
C GLU A 28 -10.83 -5.21 6.12
N GLN A 29 -10.44 -6.46 6.38
CA GLN A 29 -10.39 -7.00 7.73
C GLN A 29 -9.32 -6.32 8.58
N ALA A 30 -8.12 -6.13 8.04
CA ALA A 30 -6.99 -5.52 8.75
C ALA A 30 -7.30 -4.07 9.16
N HIS A 31 -7.92 -3.31 8.27
CA HIS A 31 -8.34 -1.93 8.56
C HIS A 31 -9.76 -1.82 9.14
N ARG A 32 -10.35 -2.91 9.64
CA ARG A 32 -11.71 -2.87 10.19
C ARG A 32 -11.79 -1.88 11.35
N GLY A 33 -12.76 -0.96 11.27
CA GLY A 33 -12.96 0.09 12.27
C GLY A 33 -12.08 1.32 12.08
N GLN A 34 -11.13 1.29 11.14
CA GLN A 34 -10.36 2.46 10.74
C GLN A 34 -11.15 3.29 9.72
N ILE A 35 -11.14 4.61 9.90
CA ILE A 35 -11.92 5.55 9.10
C ILE A 35 -10.99 6.64 8.58
N ARG A 36 -11.15 7.02 7.32
CA ARG A 36 -10.45 8.17 6.73
C ARG A 36 -10.96 9.47 7.33
N LYS A 37 -10.18 10.55 7.17
CA LYS A 37 -10.60 11.92 7.51
C LYS A 37 -11.90 12.35 6.81
N SER A 38 -12.23 11.73 5.67
CA SER A 38 -13.49 11.94 4.93
C SER A 38 -14.71 11.27 5.56
N GLY A 39 -14.52 10.37 6.54
CA GLY A 39 -15.60 9.59 7.17
C GLY A 39 -15.88 8.23 6.51
N GLU A 40 -15.16 7.87 5.44
CA GLU A 40 -15.29 6.58 4.77
C GLU A 40 -14.41 5.49 5.41
N PRO A 41 -14.76 4.19 5.26
CA PRO A 41 -13.88 3.10 5.66
C PRO A 41 -12.50 3.21 5.03
N TYR A 42 -11.43 2.91 5.79
CA TYR A 42 -10.06 3.10 5.31
C TYR A 42 -9.76 2.37 3.99
N ILE A 43 -10.33 1.17 3.80
CA ILE A 43 -10.17 0.34 2.60
C ILE A 43 -10.52 1.07 1.28
N THR A 44 -11.30 2.17 1.33
CA THR A 44 -11.56 2.97 0.13
C THR A 44 -10.29 3.59 -0.46
N HIS A 45 -9.28 3.92 0.36
CA HIS A 45 -8.00 4.45 -0.09
C HIS A 45 -7.17 3.41 -0.86
N PRO A 46 -6.81 2.24 -0.30
CA PRO A 46 -6.04 1.24 -1.05
C PRO A 46 -6.75 0.79 -2.33
N VAL A 47 -8.09 0.68 -2.32
CA VAL A 47 -8.86 0.37 -3.52
C VAL A 47 -8.77 1.48 -4.57
N ALA A 48 -8.77 2.76 -4.18
CA ALA A 48 -8.59 3.86 -5.12
C ALA A 48 -7.19 3.85 -5.75
N VAL A 49 -6.14 3.56 -4.98
CA VAL A 49 -4.77 3.40 -5.49
C VAL A 49 -4.71 2.24 -6.49
N ALA A 50 -5.28 1.08 -6.14
CA ALA A 50 -5.33 -0.08 -7.03
C ALA A 50 -6.03 0.21 -8.37
N ARG A 51 -7.07 1.06 -8.37
CA ARG A 51 -7.76 1.47 -9.61
C ARG A 51 -6.87 2.30 -10.53
N ILE A 52 -6.07 3.21 -9.98
CA ILE A 52 -5.13 4.02 -10.77
C ILE A 52 -4.13 3.08 -11.46
N LEU A 53 -3.58 2.12 -10.73
CA LEU A 53 -2.64 1.14 -11.29
C LEU A 53 -3.32 0.19 -12.29
N ALA A 54 -4.59 -0.16 -12.07
CA ALA A 54 -5.36 -0.95 -13.02
C ALA A 54 -5.62 -0.21 -14.34
N ASP A 55 -5.84 1.11 -14.32
CA ASP A 55 -5.95 1.91 -15.54
C ASP A 55 -4.63 1.93 -16.33
N MET A 56 -3.50 1.83 -15.62
CA MET A 56 -2.16 1.68 -16.22
C MET A 56 -1.85 0.24 -16.67
N HIS A 57 -2.80 -0.69 -16.51
CA HIS A 57 -2.65 -2.13 -16.81
C HIS A 57 -1.47 -2.78 -16.07
N MET A 58 -1.23 -2.36 -14.82
CA MET A 58 -0.23 -2.99 -13.97
C MET A 58 -0.61 -4.44 -13.66
N ASP A 59 0.41 -5.27 -13.46
CA ASP A 59 0.27 -6.70 -13.23
C ASP A 59 -0.44 -7.01 -11.90
N GLY A 60 -0.91 -8.26 -11.77
CA GLY A 60 -1.70 -8.67 -10.62
C GLY A 60 -0.98 -8.55 -9.27
N GLU A 61 0.34 -8.76 -9.22
CA GLU A 61 1.11 -8.64 -7.97
C GLU A 61 1.17 -7.18 -7.53
N THR A 62 1.36 -6.25 -8.47
CA THR A 62 1.29 -4.80 -8.23
C THR A 62 -0.10 -4.37 -7.73
N ILE A 63 -1.18 -4.89 -8.31
CA ILE A 63 -2.55 -4.57 -7.84
C ILE A 63 -2.79 -5.11 -6.42
N VAL A 64 -2.34 -6.32 -6.12
CA VAL A 64 -2.41 -6.89 -4.76
C VAL A 64 -1.62 -6.04 -3.77
N ALA A 65 -0.37 -5.69 -4.11
CA ALA A 65 0.48 -4.86 -3.26
C ALA A 65 -0.14 -3.50 -2.97
N ALA A 66 -0.77 -2.86 -3.97
CA ALA A 66 -1.47 -1.59 -3.78
C ALA A 66 -2.65 -1.68 -2.81
N ILE A 67 -3.38 -2.80 -2.80
CA ILE A 67 -4.46 -3.01 -1.83
C ILE A 67 -3.92 -3.20 -0.41
N LEU A 68 -2.70 -3.74 -0.27
CA LEU A 68 -2.10 -4.10 1.01
C LEU A 68 -1.04 -3.10 1.50
N HIS A 69 -0.73 -2.04 0.75
CA HIS A 69 0.47 -1.20 0.98
C HIS A 69 0.59 -0.61 2.39
N ASP A 70 -0.53 -0.20 2.99
CA ASP A 70 -0.58 0.38 4.34
C ASP A 70 -0.75 -0.66 5.45
N THR A 71 -0.98 -1.93 5.10
CA THR A 71 -1.37 -2.94 6.11
C THR A 71 -0.23 -3.27 7.08
N ILE A 72 1.02 -3.27 6.62
CA ILE A 72 2.19 -3.54 7.49
C ILE A 72 2.46 -2.38 8.46
N GLU A 73 2.09 -1.16 8.08
CA GLU A 73 2.34 0.03 8.90
C GLU A 73 1.19 0.35 9.86
N ASP A 74 -0.06 0.23 9.39
CA ASP A 74 -1.24 0.71 10.09
C ASP A 74 -2.06 -0.39 10.78
N THR A 75 -1.62 -1.65 10.69
CA THR A 75 -2.34 -2.81 11.24
C THR A 75 -1.39 -3.83 11.87
N ASP A 76 -1.94 -4.89 12.47
CA ASP A 76 -1.15 -5.98 13.07
C ASP A 76 -0.59 -6.97 12.02
N LEU A 77 -0.87 -6.78 10.72
CA LEU A 77 -0.34 -7.65 9.66
C LEU A 77 1.17 -7.47 9.53
N THR A 78 1.87 -8.61 9.45
CA THR A 78 3.32 -8.61 9.24
C THR A 78 3.67 -8.94 7.80
N LYS A 79 4.91 -8.62 7.41
CA LYS A 79 5.47 -9.06 6.12
C LYS A 79 5.34 -10.57 5.91
N ALA A 80 5.55 -11.36 6.96
CA ALA A 80 5.45 -12.81 6.91
C ALA A 80 4.01 -13.28 6.62
N ASP A 81 2.99 -12.58 7.16
CA ASP A 81 1.58 -12.90 6.89
C ASP A 81 1.21 -12.63 5.42
N VAL A 82 1.76 -11.56 4.84
CA VAL A 82 1.58 -11.23 3.42
C VAL A 82 2.31 -12.25 2.54
N GLU A 83 3.56 -12.58 2.87
CA GLU A 83 4.36 -13.56 2.13
C GLU A 83 3.71 -14.94 2.12
N ALA A 84 3.16 -15.40 3.25
CA ALA A 84 2.49 -16.69 3.37
C ALA A 84 1.24 -16.79 2.47
N GLN A 85 0.56 -15.68 2.20
CA GLN A 85 -0.70 -15.65 1.45
C GLN A 85 -0.54 -15.28 -0.04
N PHE A 86 0.46 -14.46 -0.38
CA PHE A 86 0.62 -13.87 -1.71
C PHE A 86 2.01 -14.03 -2.31
N GLY A 87 2.96 -14.61 -1.59
CA GLY A 87 4.34 -14.84 -2.04
C GLY A 87 5.29 -13.69 -1.73
N SER A 88 6.59 -13.96 -1.92
CA SER A 88 7.66 -13.03 -1.56
C SER A 88 7.63 -11.74 -2.37
N THR A 89 7.30 -11.79 -3.67
CA THR A 89 7.23 -10.61 -4.53
C THR A 89 6.27 -9.56 -3.98
N VAL A 90 5.04 -9.96 -3.63
CA VAL A 90 4.04 -9.05 -3.05
C VAL A 90 4.49 -8.53 -1.70
N ALA A 91 5.03 -9.41 -0.84
CA ALA A 91 5.52 -9.01 0.48
C ALA A 91 6.65 -7.99 0.41
N ASP A 92 7.57 -8.15 -0.55
CA ASP A 92 8.67 -7.21 -0.80
C ASP A 92 8.18 -5.88 -1.37
N LEU A 93 7.17 -5.88 -2.25
CA LEU A 93 6.56 -4.65 -2.77
C LEU A 93 5.88 -3.85 -1.65
N VAL A 94 5.07 -4.51 -0.81
CA VAL A 94 4.38 -3.86 0.32
C VAL A 94 5.39 -3.28 1.30
N ASP A 95 6.36 -4.09 1.75
CA ASP A 95 7.44 -3.66 2.65
C ASP A 95 8.30 -2.53 2.05
N GLY A 96 8.53 -2.57 0.74
CA GLY A 96 9.25 -1.53 0.00
C GLY A 96 8.54 -0.18 0.05
N VAL A 97 7.24 -0.14 -0.23
CA VAL A 97 6.44 1.10 -0.20
C VAL A 97 6.38 1.68 1.22
N THR A 98 6.10 0.85 2.23
CA THR A 98 6.12 1.24 3.65
C THR A 98 7.46 1.87 4.08
N LYS A 99 8.58 1.38 3.54
CA LYS A 99 9.91 1.92 3.85
C LYS A 99 10.17 3.24 3.14
N LEU A 100 9.72 3.42 1.90
CA LEU A 100 9.90 4.67 1.16
C LEU A 100 9.24 5.85 1.87
N ASP A 101 8.06 5.65 2.47
CA ASP A 101 7.39 6.69 3.26
C ASP A 101 8.22 7.14 4.48
N LYS A 102 9.09 6.27 5.01
CA LYS A 102 9.97 6.56 6.15
C LYS A 102 11.28 7.22 5.77
N VAL A 103 11.66 7.23 4.49
CA VAL A 103 12.96 7.75 4.02
C VAL A 103 12.96 9.29 3.93
N ASP A 104 11.80 9.96 3.87
CA ASP A 104 11.72 11.33 3.31
C ASP A 104 11.13 12.44 4.20
N PHE A 105 11.48 12.49 5.49
CA PHE A 105 11.34 13.72 6.31
C PHE A 105 12.55 13.98 7.22
N ALA A 106 13.12 12.93 7.81
CA ALA A 106 14.26 13.06 8.73
C ALA A 106 15.51 13.68 8.07
N SER A 107 15.76 13.42 6.78
CA SER A 107 16.97 13.89 6.08
C SER A 107 16.96 15.41 5.82
N ARG A 108 15.81 15.99 5.45
CA ARG A 108 15.66 17.43 5.18
C ARG A 108 15.61 18.25 6.46
N GLU A 109 14.92 17.78 7.49
CA GLU A 109 14.86 18.46 8.79
C GLU A 109 16.20 18.36 9.52
N ALA A 110 16.89 17.21 9.48
CA ALA A 110 18.23 17.07 10.03
C ALA A 110 19.25 17.94 9.29
N ALA A 111 19.20 17.99 7.95
CA ALA A 111 20.07 18.86 7.16
C ALA A 111 19.83 20.34 7.48
N THR A 112 18.57 20.75 7.65
CA THR A 112 18.20 22.13 8.01
C THR A 112 18.65 22.48 9.44
N ALA A 113 18.47 21.56 10.40
CA ALA A 113 18.94 21.74 11.77
C ALA A 113 20.48 21.82 11.87
N GLU A 114 21.20 21.05 11.05
CA GLU A 114 22.66 21.11 10.97
C GLU A 114 23.13 22.44 10.35
N SER A 115 22.50 22.90 9.27
CA SER A 115 22.79 24.21 8.67
C SER A 115 22.52 25.36 9.64
N PHE A 116 21.42 25.30 10.40
CA PHE A 116 21.12 26.29 11.45
C PHE A 116 22.15 26.27 12.58
N ARG A 117 22.55 25.08 13.06
CA ARG A 117 23.62 24.94 14.06
C ARG A 117 24.95 25.51 13.55
N LYS A 118 25.31 25.28 12.28
CA LYS A 118 26.52 25.86 11.66
C LYS A 118 26.45 27.38 11.60
N MET A 119 25.28 27.96 11.32
CA MET A 119 25.10 29.42 11.33
C MET A 119 25.26 30.03 12.73
N LEU A 120 24.78 29.35 13.79
CA LEU A 120 24.93 29.82 15.18
C LEU A 120 26.35 29.70 15.75
N LEU A 121 27.17 28.83 15.17
CA LEU A 121 28.55 28.59 15.59
C LEU A 121 29.59 29.39 14.77
N ALA A 122 29.13 30.19 13.80
CA ALA A 122 29.95 31.04 12.94
C ALA A 122 29.99 32.50 13.41
#